data_AF-A0A2G9ZEL0-F1
#
_entry.id   AF-A0A2G9ZEL0-F1
#
_cell.length_a   1.000
_cell.length_b   1.000
_cell.length_c   1.000
_cell.angle_alpha   90.00
_cell.angle_beta   90.00
_cell.angle_gamma   90.00
#
_symmetry.space_group_name_H-M   'P 1'
#
loop_
_entity.id
_entity.type
_entity.pdbx_description
1 polymer ?
#
loop_
_entity_poly.entity_id
_entity_poly.type
_entity_poly.pdbx_seq_one_letter_code
_entity_poly.pdbx_strand_id
1 'polypeptide(L)'
;MNDKITIRKATEKDIPFLREAIKEAEKSGTEKISYCTLFSINDEKLDEIIFQVLMEDIEGQELCVSHFLIAEVDNQYAGACSAWVEAIDGSFSSIIKANILFYFLGDKICNRAADNLKLMEDINIAREKNAIQI
;
A
#
# COMPACT_ATOMS: atom_id res chain seq x y z
N MET A 1 22.04 -25.56 -7.14
CA MET A 1 22.62 -24.25 -6.79
C MET A 1 21.90 -23.80 -5.53
N ASN A 2 22.62 -23.35 -4.51
CA ASN A 2 21.99 -22.72 -3.34
C ASN A 2 21.94 -21.23 -3.64
N ASP A 3 20.78 -20.75 -4.07
CA ASP A 3 20.58 -19.32 -4.32
C ASP A 3 20.73 -18.56 -3.01
N LYS A 4 21.42 -17.42 -3.04
CA LYS A 4 21.65 -16.64 -1.82
C LYS A 4 20.45 -15.74 -1.57
N ILE A 5 19.60 -16.14 -0.62
CA ILE A 5 18.46 -15.34 -0.17
C ILE A 5 18.90 -14.42 0.97
N THR A 6 18.58 -13.14 0.85
CA THR A 6 18.71 -12.17 1.95
C THR A 6 17.39 -11.44 2.19
N ILE A 7 17.07 -11.17 3.45
CA ILE A 7 15.90 -10.39 3.84
C ILE A 7 16.40 -9.22 4.68
N ARG A 8 15.97 -8.01 4.33
CA ARG A 8 16.34 -6.78 5.05
C ARG A 8 15.17 -5.82 5.14
N LYS A 9 15.26 -4.85 6.05
CA LYS A 9 14.34 -3.72 6.08
C LYS A 9 14.49 -2.88 4.80
N ALA A 10 13.37 -2.37 4.32
CA ALA A 10 13.35 -1.39 3.24
C ALA A 10 13.91 -0.04 3.72
N THR A 11 14.33 0.75 2.76
CA THR A 11 14.82 2.12 2.90
C THR A 11 14.22 2.96 1.78
N GLU A 12 14.36 4.28 1.84
CA GLU A 12 13.89 5.19 0.76
C GLU A 12 14.44 4.81 -0.63
N LYS A 13 15.64 4.20 -0.70
CA LYS A 13 16.23 3.75 -1.97
C LYS A 13 15.45 2.62 -2.64
N ASP A 14 14.62 1.90 -1.88
CA ASP A 14 13.81 0.79 -2.34
C ASP A 14 12.45 1.25 -2.90
N ILE A 15 12.09 2.54 -2.75
CA ILE A 15 10.80 3.08 -3.20
C ILE A 15 10.47 2.74 -4.67
N PRO A 16 11.41 2.84 -5.64
CA PRO A 16 11.11 2.44 -7.03
C PRO A 16 10.63 0.99 -7.14
N PHE A 17 11.25 0.06 -6.41
CA PHE A 17 10.84 -1.33 -6.37
C PHE A 17 9.52 -1.53 -5.61
N LEU A 18 9.35 -0.85 -4.47
CA LEU A 18 8.12 -0.94 -3.67
C LEU A 18 6.89 -0.47 -4.47
N ARG A 19 7.02 0.59 -5.28
CA ARG A 19 5.93 1.08 -6.14
C ARG A 19 5.46 0.02 -7.12
N GLU A 20 6.39 -0.69 -7.75
CA GLU A 20 6.07 -1.81 -8.63
C GLU A 20 5.43 -2.96 -7.86
N ALA A 21 6.05 -3.37 -6.74
CA ALA A 21 5.54 -4.45 -5.90
C ALA A 21 4.12 -4.20 -5.38
N ILE A 22 3.80 -2.97 -4.98
CA ILE A 22 2.46 -2.56 -4.54
C ILE A 22 1.45 -2.65 -5.69
N LYS A 23 1.82 -2.15 -6.89
CA LYS A 23 0.92 -2.23 -8.05
C LYS A 23 0.65 -3.68 -8.47
N GLU A 24 1.66 -4.54 -8.42
CA GLU A 24 1.50 -5.97 -8.70
C GLU A 24 0.69 -6.70 -7.62
N ALA A 25 0.85 -6.32 -6.35
CA ALA A 25 0.02 -6.83 -5.26
C ALA A 25 -1.46 -6.44 -5.46
N GLU A 26 -1.73 -5.19 -5.82
CA GLU A 26 -3.09 -4.69 -6.10
C GLU A 26 -3.73 -5.36 -7.32
N LYS A 27 -2.93 -5.73 -8.32
CA LYS A 27 -3.38 -6.49 -9.47
C LYS A 27 -3.89 -7.87 -9.09
N SER A 28 -3.33 -8.49 -8.05
CA SER A 28 -3.70 -9.82 -7.54
C SER A 28 -3.79 -10.89 -8.65
N GLY A 29 -2.83 -10.89 -9.58
CA GLY A 29 -2.80 -11.81 -10.73
C GLY A 29 -3.75 -11.44 -11.89
N THR A 30 -4.30 -10.22 -11.89
CA THR A 30 -5.14 -9.66 -12.95
C THR A 30 -4.52 -8.38 -13.53
N GLU A 31 -5.14 -7.81 -14.57
CA GLU A 31 -4.72 -6.49 -15.10
C GLU A 31 -5.40 -5.31 -14.40
N LYS A 32 -6.30 -5.56 -13.43
CA LYS A 32 -7.08 -4.52 -12.78
C LYS A 32 -6.46 -4.11 -11.46
N ILE A 33 -6.27 -2.81 -11.28
CA ILE A 33 -5.85 -2.22 -10.00
C ILE A 33 -7.07 -1.62 -9.31
N SER A 34 -7.27 -1.98 -8.04
CA SER A 34 -8.45 -1.58 -7.27
C SER A 34 -8.57 -0.05 -7.15
N TYR A 35 -7.46 0.63 -6.84
CA TYR A 35 -7.40 2.09 -6.73
C TYR A 35 -7.80 2.80 -8.04
N CYS A 36 -7.27 2.36 -9.18
CA CYS A 36 -7.61 2.93 -10.48
C CYS A 36 -9.11 2.82 -10.77
N THR A 37 -9.71 1.68 -10.43
CA THR A 37 -11.14 1.42 -10.63
C THR A 37 -11.99 2.27 -9.68
N LEU A 38 -11.68 2.26 -8.39
CA LEU A 38 -12.45 2.98 -7.36
C LEU A 38 -12.45 4.49 -7.59
N PHE A 39 -11.27 5.05 -7.86
CA PHE A 39 -11.07 6.49 -7.99
C PHE A 39 -11.14 7.01 -9.42
N SER A 40 -11.34 6.12 -10.41
CA SER A 40 -11.36 6.48 -11.84
C SER A 40 -10.10 7.26 -12.25
N ILE A 41 -8.94 6.75 -11.86
CA ILE A 41 -7.61 7.29 -12.17
C ILE A 41 -6.82 6.31 -13.03
N ASN A 42 -5.79 6.80 -13.73
CA ASN A 42 -4.89 5.97 -14.52
C ASN A 42 -3.68 5.49 -13.68
N ASP A 43 -2.91 4.56 -14.24
CA ASP A 43 -1.72 4.00 -13.58
C ASP A 43 -0.69 5.06 -13.22
N GLU A 44 -0.45 6.03 -14.12
CA GLU A 44 0.49 7.14 -13.88
C GLU A 44 0.13 7.96 -12.65
N LYS A 45 -1.16 8.29 -12.48
CA LYS A 45 -1.62 9.06 -11.32
C LYS A 45 -1.54 8.23 -10.04
N LEU A 46 -1.86 6.93 -10.12
CA LEU A 46 -1.70 6.03 -8.98
C LEU A 46 -0.22 5.92 -8.57
N ASP A 47 0.67 5.76 -9.54
CA ASP A 47 2.11 5.65 -9.34
C ASP A 47 2.68 6.90 -8.65
N GLU A 48 2.20 8.09 -9.03
CA GLU A 48 2.51 9.37 -8.35
C GLU A 48 2.02 9.38 -6.89
N ILE A 49 0.78 8.94 -6.64
CA ILE A 49 0.21 8.92 -5.29
C ILE A 49 0.95 7.91 -4.40
N ILE A 50 1.24 6.70 -4.88
CA ILE A 50 2.01 5.71 -4.12
C ILE A 50 3.40 6.27 -3.77
N PHE A 51 4.05 6.96 -4.72
CA PHE A 51 5.32 7.62 -4.44
C PHE A 51 5.19 8.65 -3.31
N GLN A 52 4.20 9.54 -3.40
CA GLN A 52 3.96 10.56 -2.38
C GLN A 52 3.67 9.95 -1.00
N VAL A 53 2.82 8.92 -0.94
CA VAL A 53 2.49 8.21 0.31
C VAL A 53 3.72 7.56 0.93
N LEU A 54 4.55 6.87 0.13
CA LEU A 54 5.77 6.23 0.61
C LEU A 54 6.82 7.23 1.08
N MET A 55 6.88 8.42 0.47
CA MET A 55 7.80 9.48 0.88
C MET A 55 7.43 10.11 2.23
N GLU A 56 6.15 10.14 2.59
CA GLU A 56 5.71 10.61 3.92
C GLU A 56 6.02 9.58 5.03
N ASP A 57 6.17 8.30 4.67
CA ASP A 57 6.51 7.19 5.56
C ASP A 57 5.67 7.13 6.86
N ILE A 58 4.37 7.39 6.74
CA ILE A 58 3.47 7.40 7.90
C ILE A 58 3.18 5.96 8.33
N GLU A 59 3.70 5.59 9.50
CA GLU A 59 3.51 4.29 10.16
C GLU A 59 2.03 4.01 10.53
N GLY A 60 1.76 2.77 10.91
CA GLY A 60 0.42 2.26 11.26
C GLY A 60 -0.46 1.83 10.08
N GLN A 61 0.05 1.76 8.84
CA GLN A 61 -0.70 1.29 7.65
C GLN A 61 0.19 0.62 6.59
N GLU A 62 -0.43 0.01 5.58
CA GLU A 62 0.24 -0.86 4.59
C GLU A 62 1.27 -0.19 3.65
N LEU A 63 1.09 1.08 3.30
CA LEU A 63 1.90 1.87 2.36
C LEU A 63 2.96 2.71 3.10
N CYS A 64 3.82 2.08 3.89
CA CYS A 64 4.85 2.73 4.70
C CYS A 64 6.19 2.01 4.52
N VAL A 65 7.24 2.72 4.08
CA VAL A 65 8.56 2.16 3.80
C VAL A 65 9.12 1.45 5.04
N SER A 66 8.97 2.06 6.22
CA SER A 66 9.46 1.50 7.50
C SER A 66 8.82 0.15 7.87
N HIS A 67 7.65 -0.16 7.32
CA HIS A 67 6.98 -1.44 7.50
C HIS A 67 7.47 -2.54 6.56
N PHE A 68 8.11 -2.20 5.44
CA PHE A 68 8.50 -3.18 4.44
C PHE A 68 9.78 -3.95 4.82
N LEU A 69 9.73 -5.26 4.55
CA LEU A 69 10.88 -6.12 4.34
C LEU A 69 11.06 -6.36 2.84
N ILE A 70 12.32 -6.38 2.39
CA ILE A 70 12.74 -6.71 1.04
C ILE A 70 13.41 -8.08 1.06
N ALA A 71 12.96 -8.98 0.19
CA ALA A 71 13.65 -10.22 -0.13
C ALA A 71 14.48 -10.01 -1.40
N GLU A 72 15.75 -10.43 -1.36
CA GLU A 72 16.65 -10.43 -2.51
C GLU A 72 17.19 -11.84 -2.76
N VAL A 73 17.27 -12.24 -4.02
CA VAL A 73 17.92 -13.47 -4.50
C VAL A 73 19.10 -13.06 -5.36
N ASP A 74 20.31 -13.48 -4.98
CA ASP A 74 21.55 -13.12 -5.70
C ASP A 74 21.73 -11.59 -5.88
N ASN A 75 21.34 -10.83 -4.84
CA ASN A 75 21.32 -9.36 -4.78
C ASN A 75 20.35 -8.68 -5.79
N GLN A 76 19.37 -9.41 -6.29
CA GLN A 76 18.26 -8.86 -7.08
C GLN A 76 16.98 -8.86 -6.25
N TYR A 77 16.18 -7.81 -6.36
CA TYR A 77 14.87 -7.76 -5.71
C TYR A 77 14.00 -8.93 -6.16
N ALA A 78 13.44 -9.66 -5.20
CA ALA A 78 12.60 -10.83 -5.42
C ALA A 78 11.19 -10.68 -4.84
N GLY A 79 11.03 -9.86 -3.80
CA GLY A 79 9.72 -9.61 -3.21
C GLY A 79 9.77 -8.57 -2.10
N ALA A 80 8.60 -8.06 -1.75
CA ALA A 80 8.40 -7.16 -0.62
C ALA A 80 7.24 -7.67 0.26
N CYS A 81 7.32 -7.40 1.55
CA CYS A 81 6.29 -7.75 2.52
C CYS A 81 6.16 -6.59 3.51
N SER A 82 4.97 -5.97 3.58
CA SER A 82 4.65 -4.96 4.58
C SER A 82 4.06 -5.65 5.80
N ALA A 83 4.36 -5.17 7.00
CA ALA A 83 3.68 -5.65 8.19
C ALA A 83 3.59 -4.56 9.26
N TRP A 84 2.47 -4.50 9.96
CA TRP A 84 2.23 -3.57 11.06
C TRP A 84 1.33 -4.18 12.13
N VAL A 85 1.29 -3.56 13.30
CA VAL A 85 0.34 -3.93 14.36
C VAL A 85 -0.86 -3.00 14.26
N GLU A 86 -2.05 -3.57 14.04
CA GLU A 86 -3.26 -2.80 13.81
C GLU A 86 -3.63 -1.96 15.04
N ALA A 87 -3.85 -0.66 14.82
CA ALA A 87 -4.30 0.28 15.85
C ALA A 87 -3.43 0.31 17.13
N ILE A 88 -2.11 0.13 16.97
CA ILE A 88 -1.13 0.22 18.06
C ILE A 88 -1.17 1.60 18.75
N ASP A 89 -1.32 2.67 17.97
CA ASP A 89 -1.44 4.06 18.45
C ASP A 89 -2.91 4.51 18.57
N GLY A 90 -3.86 3.57 18.58
CA GLY A 90 -5.29 3.82 18.76
C GLY A 90 -6.06 4.18 17.48
N SER A 91 -5.37 4.48 16.38
CA SER A 91 -5.99 4.72 15.05
C SER A 91 -5.92 3.48 14.18
N PHE A 92 -7.05 3.07 13.59
CA PHE A 92 -7.07 1.96 12.62
C PHE A 92 -6.33 2.34 11.33
N SER A 93 -5.61 1.39 10.75
CA SER A 93 -4.83 1.56 9.52
C SER A 93 -5.70 2.01 8.35
N SER A 94 -6.96 1.55 8.30
CA SER A 94 -7.93 1.96 7.29
C SER A 94 -8.22 3.47 7.32
N ILE A 95 -8.28 4.06 8.52
CA ILE A 95 -8.50 5.50 8.71
C ILE A 95 -7.26 6.29 8.33
N ILE A 96 -6.08 5.83 8.79
CA ILE A 96 -4.80 6.47 8.46
C ILE A 96 -4.61 6.47 6.94
N LYS A 97 -4.75 5.32 6.29
CA LYS A 97 -4.66 5.18 4.84
C LYS A 97 -5.67 6.07 4.12
N ALA A 98 -6.94 6.06 4.53
CA ALA A 98 -7.98 6.87 3.88
C ALA A 98 -7.63 8.37 3.92
N ASN A 99 -7.19 8.88 5.07
CA ASN A 99 -6.81 10.29 5.21
C ASN A 99 -5.64 10.67 4.29
N ILE A 100 -4.60 9.84 4.24
CA ILE A 100 -3.43 10.10 3.39
C ILE A 100 -3.83 10.05 1.91
N LEU A 101 -4.59 9.03 1.50
CA LEU A 101 -5.05 8.91 0.12
C LEU A 101 -5.94 10.09 -0.29
N PHE A 102 -6.91 10.47 0.55
CA PHE A 102 -7.80 11.59 0.26
C PHE A 102 -7.05 12.92 0.16
N TYR A 103 -6.01 13.11 0.97
CA TYR A 103 -5.14 14.28 0.87
C TYR A 103 -4.47 14.38 -0.51
N PHE A 104 -3.88 13.28 -1.02
CA PHE A 104 -3.19 13.29 -2.31
C PHE A 104 -4.12 13.19 -3.53
N LEU A 105 -5.29 12.57 -3.39
CA LEU A 105 -6.31 12.50 -4.45
C LEU A 105 -7.05 13.83 -4.62
N GLY A 106 -7.28 14.54 -3.53
CA GLY A 106 -8.04 15.79 -3.50
C GLY A 106 -9.56 15.60 -3.70
N ASP A 107 -10.31 16.64 -3.33
CA ASP A 107 -11.77 16.61 -3.21
C ASP A 107 -12.50 16.19 -4.50
N LYS A 108 -12.03 16.65 -5.66
CA LYS A 108 -12.68 16.35 -6.95
C LYS A 108 -12.68 14.87 -7.28
N ILE A 109 -11.61 14.14 -6.96
CA ILE A 109 -11.54 12.70 -7.20
C ILE A 109 -12.37 11.98 -6.14
N CYS A 110 -12.22 12.35 -4.87
CA CYS A 110 -12.94 11.72 -3.76
C CYS A 110 -14.46 11.85 -3.91
N ASN A 111 -14.97 13.03 -4.30
CA ASN A 111 -16.39 13.25 -4.53
C ASN A 111 -16.97 12.39 -5.66
N ARG A 112 -16.18 12.11 -6.71
CA ARG A 112 -16.60 11.22 -7.81
C ARG A 112 -16.58 9.73 -7.40
N ALA A 113 -15.70 9.38 -6.47
CA ALA A 113 -15.56 8.01 -5.98
C ALA A 113 -16.55 7.65 -4.86
N ALA A 114 -17.32 8.62 -4.34
CA ALA A 114 -18.18 8.44 -3.16
C ALA A 114 -19.16 7.25 -3.28
N ASP A 115 -19.81 7.10 -4.43
CA ASP A 115 -20.75 5.99 -4.67
C ASP A 115 -20.02 4.63 -4.69
N ASN A 116 -18.83 4.56 -5.32
CA ASN A 116 -18.01 3.35 -5.34
C ASN A 116 -17.50 2.98 -3.95
N LEU A 117 -17.08 3.97 -3.15
CA LEU A 117 -16.61 3.77 -1.79
C LEU A 117 -17.73 3.25 -0.88
N LYS A 118 -18.95 3.77 -1.06
CA LYS A 118 -20.12 3.29 -0.32
C LYS A 118 -20.43 1.82 -0.60
N LEU A 119 -20.27 1.36 -1.85
CA LEU A 119 -20.44 -0.06 -2.20
C LEU A 119 -19.37 -0.96 -1.55
N MET A 120 -18.19 -0.43 -1.23
CA MET A 120 -17.11 -1.20 -0.59
C MET A 120 -17.37 -1.44 0.91
N GLU A 121 -18.19 -0.63 1.57
CA GLU A 121 -18.50 -0.80 2.99
C GLU A 121 -19.11 -2.18 3.29
N ASP A 122 -19.96 -2.69 2.39
CA ASP A 122 -20.67 -3.96 2.57
C ASP A 122 -19.77 -5.21 2.45
N ILE A 123 -18.56 -5.07 1.88
CA ILE A 123 -17.62 -6.17 1.66
C ILE A 123 -16.32 -6.01 2.45
N ASN A 124 -16.22 -4.96 3.26
CA ASN A 124 -15.03 -4.67 4.05
C ASN A 124 -14.90 -5.65 5.23
N ILE A 125 -13.73 -6.27 5.36
CA ILE A 125 -13.39 -7.12 6.50
C ILE A 125 -12.58 -6.27 7.48
N ALA A 126 -13.14 -6.00 8.65
CA ALA A 126 -12.47 -5.20 9.67
C ALA A 126 -11.22 -5.92 10.20
N ARG A 127 -10.12 -5.18 10.29
CA ARG A 127 -8.86 -5.64 10.90
C ARG A 127 -9.00 -5.69 12.43
N GLU A 128 -8.40 -6.68 13.06
CA GLU A 128 -8.46 -6.84 14.52
C GLU A 128 -7.40 -5.96 15.21
N LYS A 129 -7.83 -5.17 16.19
CA LYS A 129 -6.92 -4.32 16.97
C LYS A 129 -5.85 -5.16 17.69
N ASN A 130 -4.61 -4.67 17.69
CA ASN A 130 -3.41 -5.31 18.25
C ASN A 130 -2.98 -6.59 17.52
N ALA A 131 -3.61 -6.96 16.41
CA ALA A 131 -3.17 -8.08 15.58
C ALA A 131 -2.13 -7.61 14.56
N ILE A 132 -1.17 -8.48 14.25
CA ILE A 132 -0.24 -8.28 13.14
C ILE A 132 -1.02 -8.38 11.82
N GLN A 133 -0.84 -7.40 10.95
CA GLN A 133 -1.32 -7.39 9.58
C GLN A 133 -0.13 -7.56 8.63
N ILE A 134 -0.37 -8.20 7.49
CA ILE A 134 0.59 -8.46 6.42
C ILE A 134 -0.09 -8.16 5.07
#